data_AF-A0A1B7X2K5-F1
#
_entry.id   AF-A0A1B7X2K5-F1
#
_cell.length_a   1.000
_cell.length_b   1.000
_cell.length_c   1.000
_cell.angle_alpha   90.00
_cell.angle_beta   90.00
_cell.angle_gamma   90.00
#
_symmetry.space_group_name_H-M   'P 1'
#
loop_
_entity.id
_entity.type
_entity.pdbx_description
1 polymer ?
#
loop_
_entity_poly.entity_id
_entity_poly.type
_entity_poly.pdbx_seq_one_letter_code
_entity_poly.pdbx_strand_id
1 'polypeptide(L)'
;MSSPVIPVKNLFNFSAVPSDYLLACTSDSCFHRGNFNKIVEQFKSIAPQESDVITVNTILFVSPAIAKMINENPELAPQRI
;
A
#
# COMPACT_ATOMS: atom_id res chain seq x y z
N MET A 1 -12.98 15.48 4.18
CA MET A 1 -11.51 15.29 4.27
C MET A 1 -11.26 13.81 4.10
N SER A 2 -10.51 13.40 3.08
CA SER A 2 -10.17 12.00 2.90
C SER A 2 -8.99 11.63 3.78
N SER A 3 -8.94 10.39 4.29
CA SER A 3 -7.84 9.93 5.14
C SER A 3 -6.73 9.29 4.29
N PRO A 4 -5.45 9.48 4.66
CA PRO A 4 -4.34 8.84 3.97
C PRO A 4 -4.38 7.32 4.16
N VAL A 5 -3.91 6.60 3.13
CA VAL A 5 -3.68 5.16 3.15
C VAL A 5 -2.30 4.92 3.75
N ILE A 6 -2.25 4.38 4.96
CA ILE A 6 -1.02 4.17 5.71
C ILE A 6 -0.76 2.66 5.85
N PRO A 7 0.46 2.18 5.55
CA PRO A 7 0.82 0.78 5.76
C PRO A 7 0.73 0.37 7.23
N VAL A 8 0.08 -0.77 7.49
CA VAL A 8 -0.09 -1.36 8.82
C VAL A 8 0.40 -2.80 8.84
N LYS A 9 0.59 -3.36 10.04
CA LYS A 9 1.02 -4.75 10.21
C LYS A 9 0.11 -5.70 9.42
N ASN A 10 0.71 -6.45 8.50
CA ASN A 10 0.01 -7.48 7.76
C ASN A 10 -0.29 -8.67 8.68
N LEU A 11 -1.56 -9.08 8.74
CA LEU A 11 -2.01 -10.29 9.46
C LEU A 11 -2.34 -11.44 8.49
N PHE A 12 -2.24 -11.20 7.18
CA PHE A 12 -2.49 -12.19 6.15
C PHE A 12 -1.23 -12.98 5.82
N ASN A 13 -1.35 -14.31 5.83
CA ASN A 13 -0.25 -15.22 5.52
C ASN A 13 -0.33 -15.66 4.05
N PHE A 14 0.05 -14.76 3.13
CA PHE A 14 0.10 -15.06 1.69
C PHE A 14 1.48 -15.58 1.30
N SER A 15 1.57 -16.78 0.73
CA SER A 15 2.85 -17.38 0.31
C SER A 15 3.58 -16.59 -0.77
N ALA A 16 2.88 -15.72 -1.51
CA ALA A 16 3.44 -14.87 -2.57
C ALA A 16 3.95 -13.50 -2.06
N VAL A 17 3.79 -13.20 -0.77
CA VAL A 17 4.17 -11.91 -0.16
C VAL A 17 5.21 -12.17 0.93
N PRO A 18 6.36 -11.46 0.93
CA PRO A 18 7.33 -11.58 2.00
C PRO A 18 6.71 -11.25 3.36
N SER A 19 7.09 -11.99 4.41
CA SER A 19 6.44 -11.92 5.73
C SER A 19 6.54 -10.55 6.42
N ASP A 20 7.52 -9.75 6.03
CA ASP A 20 7.79 -8.41 6.55
C ASP A 20 6.99 -7.31 5.84
N TYR A 21 6.30 -7.63 4.73
CA TYR A 21 5.49 -6.64 4.01
C TYR A 21 4.25 -6.26 4.81
N LEU A 22 3.89 -4.99 4.70
CA LEU A 22 2.83 -4.34 5.44
C LEU A 22 1.61 -4.16 4.54
N LEU A 23 0.43 -4.26 5.14
CA LEU A 23 -0.83 -4.04 4.47
C LEU A 23 -1.04 -2.54 4.28
N ALA A 24 -1.01 -2.06 3.03
CA ALA A 24 -1.32 -0.67 2.73
C ALA A 24 -2.83 -0.47 2.53
N CYS A 25 -3.46 -1.30 1.68
CA CYS A 25 -4.89 -1.19 1.45
C CYS A 25 -5.54 -2.48 0.93
N THR A 26 -6.86 -2.57 1.04
CA THR A 26 -7.70 -3.58 0.35
C THR A 26 -8.70 -2.88 -0.56
N SER A 27 -9.26 -3.52 -1.60
CA SER A 27 -10.28 -2.89 -2.45
C SER A 27 -11.50 -2.40 -1.69
N ASP A 28 -11.89 -3.13 -0.64
CA ASP A 28 -13.01 -2.76 0.23
C ASP A 28 -12.65 -1.55 1.11
N SER A 29 -11.40 -1.49 1.60
CA SER A 29 -10.89 -0.34 2.36
C SER A 29 -10.53 0.87 1.50
N CYS A 30 -10.24 0.68 0.20
CA CYS A 30 -9.87 1.74 -0.75
C CYS A 30 -11.03 2.24 -1.66
N PHE A 31 -12.25 1.69 -1.50
CA PHE A 31 -13.49 2.03 -2.24
C PHE A 31 -13.40 1.92 -3.78
N HIS A 32 -14.06 0.92 -4.37
CA HIS A 32 -14.19 0.65 -5.82
C HIS A 32 -12.86 0.39 -6.57
N ARG A 33 -12.86 -0.64 -7.45
CA ARG A 33 -11.68 -1.06 -8.25
C ARG A 33 -10.93 0.09 -8.93
N GLY A 34 -11.65 1.12 -9.39
CA GLY A 34 -11.05 2.29 -10.04
C GLY A 34 -10.11 3.09 -9.14
N ASN A 35 -10.40 3.18 -7.83
CA ASN A 35 -9.53 3.89 -6.90
C ASN A 35 -8.40 2.99 -6.39
N PHE A 36 -8.64 1.70 -6.22
CA PHE A 36 -7.59 0.75 -5.82
C PHE A 36 -6.38 0.83 -6.77
N ASN A 37 -6.62 0.79 -8.08
CA ASN A 37 -5.53 0.90 -9.06
C ASN A 37 -4.78 2.23 -8.97
N LYS A 38 -5.50 3.35 -8.74
CA LYS A 38 -4.86 4.66 -8.53
C LYS A 38 -3.97 4.68 -7.30
N ILE A 39 -4.41 4.09 -6.19
CA ILE A 39 -3.61 3.97 -4.97
C ILE A 39 -2.37 3.11 -5.23
N VAL A 40 -2.52 1.98 -5.94
CA VAL A 40 -1.38 1.13 -6.33
C VAL A 40 -0.37 1.93 -7.17
N GLU A 41 -0.82 2.70 -8.17
CA GLU A 41 0.06 3.53 -8.99
C GLU A 41 0.77 4.62 -8.18
N GLN A 42 0.08 5.25 -7.22
CA GLN A 42 0.69 6.23 -6.32
C GLN A 42 1.78 5.60 -5.44
N PHE A 43 1.53 4.41 -4.89
CA PHE A 43 2.55 3.67 -4.14
C PHE A 43 3.74 3.30 -5.03
N LYS A 44 3.49 2.87 -6.27
CA LYS A 44 4.55 2.56 -7.24
C LYS A 44 5.37 3.79 -7.63
N SER A 45 4.76 4.99 -7.70
CA SER A 45 5.49 6.21 -8.09
C SER A 45 6.45 6.71 -7.01
N ILE A 46 6.17 6.42 -5.74
CA ILE A 46 7.06 6.76 -4.61
C ILE A 46 8.03 5.62 -4.27
N ALA A 47 7.81 4.43 -4.83
CA ALA A 47 8.63 3.28 -4.53
C ALA A 47 9.99 3.35 -5.24
N PRO A 48 11.11 3.08 -4.53
CA PRO A 48 12.42 3.05 -5.15
C PRO A 48 12.58 1.82 -6.06
N GLN A 49 11.84 0.74 -5.81
CA GLN A 49 11.82 -0.45 -6.66
C GLN A 49 10.38 -0.93 -6.86
N GLU A 50 10.06 -1.48 -8.03
CA GLU A 50 8.72 -2.05 -8.27
C GLU A 50 8.40 -3.24 -7.35
N SER A 51 9.43 -3.98 -6.91
CA SER A 51 9.29 -5.10 -5.98
C SER A 51 8.78 -4.67 -4.60
N ASP A 52 8.97 -3.41 -4.21
CA ASP A 52 8.51 -2.87 -2.93
C ASP A 52 6.98 -2.75 -2.81
N VAL A 53 6.25 -2.90 -3.92
CA VAL A 53 4.79 -2.78 -3.98
C VAL A 53 4.20 -4.02 -4.60
N ILE A 54 3.59 -4.87 -3.78
CA ILE A 54 3.02 -6.15 -4.20
C ILE A 54 1.51 -6.08 -4.12
N THR A 55 0.84 -6.49 -5.19
CA THR A 55 -0.61 -6.64 -5.21
C THR A 55 -0.97 -8.11 -5.33
N VAL A 56 -1.75 -8.63 -4.39
CA VAL A 56 -2.33 -9.98 -4.47
C VAL A 56 -3.84 -9.84 -4.47
N ASN A 57 -4.48 -10.28 -5.56
CA ASN A 57 -5.91 -10.07 -5.81
C ASN A 57 -6.28 -8.58 -5.72
N THR A 58 -6.97 -8.19 -4.66
CA THR A 58 -7.40 -6.82 -4.38
C THR A 58 -6.79 -6.27 -3.09
N ILE A 59 -5.63 -6.80 -2.69
CA ILE A 59 -4.91 -6.40 -1.49
C ILE A 59 -3.54 -5.85 -1.91
N LEU A 60 -3.23 -4.66 -1.43
CA LEU A 60 -1.98 -3.96 -1.65
C LEU A 60 -1.08 -4.10 -0.43
N PHE A 61 0.11 -4.62 -0.67
CA PHE A 61 1.19 -4.77 0.28
C PHE A 61 2.37 -3.90 -0.13
N VAL A 62 3.08 -3.38 0.86
CA VAL A 62 4.29 -2.59 0.64
C VAL A 62 5.41 -3.05 1.55
N SER A 63 6.65 -2.87 1.10
CA SER A 63 7.83 -3.21 1.89
C SER A 63 7.97 -2.30 3.13
N PRO A 64 8.74 -2.74 4.14
CA PRO A 64 9.08 -1.88 5.29
C PRO A 64 9.74 -0.56 4.90
N ALA A 65 10.45 -0.50 3.78
CA ALA A 65 11.11 0.71 3.30
C ALA A 65 10.09 1.79 2.90
N ILE A 66 9.04 1.41 2.16
CA ILE A 66 7.94 2.31 1.79
C ILE A 66 7.20 2.78 3.03
N ALA A 67 6.89 1.86 3.94
CA ALA A 67 6.19 2.21 5.17
C ALA A 67 7.00 3.18 6.04
N LYS A 68 8.31 2.97 6.14
CA LYS A 68 9.21 3.90 6.82
C LYS A 68 9.19 5.27 6.14
N MET A 69 9.28 5.31 4.81
CA MET A 69 9.27 6.55 4.03
C MET A 69 7.99 7.37 4.27
N ILE A 70 6.83 6.71 4.30
CA ILE A 70 5.54 7.35 4.58
C ILE A 70 5.42 7.79 6.04
N ASN A 71 5.92 6.99 6.99
CA ASN A 71 5.92 7.39 8.40
C ASN A 71 6.81 8.61 8.66
N GLU A 72 7.94 8.71 7.96
CA GLU A 72 8.85 9.86 8.05
C GLU A 72 8.30 11.08 7.29
N ASN A 73 7.51 10.86 6.23
CA ASN A 73 6.92 11.92 5.39
C ASN A 73 5.43 11.62 5.12
N PRO A 74 4.53 11.91 6.07
CA PRO A 74 3.10 11.55 5.94
C PRO A 74 2.39 12.16 4.74
N GLU A 75 2.93 13.24 4.16
CA GLU A 75 2.43 13.86 2.93
C GLU A 75 2.58 12.99 1.69
N LEU A 76 3.49 12.01 1.71
CA LEU A 76 3.67 11.01 0.64
C LEU A 76 2.60 9.92 0.68
N ALA A 77 1.83 9.83 1.77
CA ALA A 77 0.79 8.81 1.90
C ALA A 77 -0.29 9.01 0.83
N PRO A 78 -0.57 7.98 -0.01
CA PRO A 78 -1.63 8.03 -0.99
C PRO A 78 -2.96 8.40 -0.35
N GLN A 79 -3.66 9.36 -0.94
CA GLN A 79 -4.95 9.83 -0.43
C GLN A 79 -6.04 8.90 -0.91
N ARG A 80 -6.91 8.45 0.00
CA ARG A 80 -8.14 7.75 -0.40
C ARG A 80 -8.97 8.72 -1.28
N ILE A 81 -9.49 8.25 -2.42
CA ILE A 81 -10.24 9.10 -3.38
C ILE A 81 -11.73 8.83 -3.24
#